data_AF-A0A7K2MU43-F1
#
_entry.id   AF-A0A7K2MU43-F1
#
_cell.length_a   1.000
_cell.length_b   1.000
_cell.length_c   1.000
_cell.angle_alpha   90.00
_cell.angle_beta   90.00
_cell.angle_gamma   90.00
#
_symmetry.space_group_name_H-M   'P 1'
#
loop_
_entity.id
_entity.type
_entity.pdbx_description
1 polymer ?
#
loop_
_entity_poly.entity_id
_entity_poly.type
_entity_poly.pdbx_seq_one_letter_code
_entity_poly.pdbx_strand_id
1 'polypeptide(L)'
;MFVLALRSIRRRPGRFLATLLSAFLGAGIIMTFNSMHDTAGQAGVDPVSSETLGTAAGVVGGYGTLLVFFAVASTLTVNVRQRTAELELLRCSGATPAQIKRMVVGEAVAVALVGAALAIGPAMLGGRALLGLFQDSGQVARSVDYS
;
A
#
# COMPACT_ATOMS: atom_id res chain seq x y z
N MET A 1 -5.06 -24.29 -1.83
CA MET A 1 -5.23 -23.08 -2.68
C MET A 1 -4.02 -22.14 -2.64
N PHE A 2 -3.45 -21.82 -1.46
CA PHE A 2 -2.25 -20.96 -1.34
C PHE A 2 -1.01 -21.46 -2.11
N VAL A 3 -0.75 -22.77 -2.15
CA VAL A 3 0.43 -23.35 -2.83
C VAL A 3 0.35 -23.22 -4.36
N LEU A 4 -0.85 -23.16 -4.94
CA LEU A 4 -1.04 -22.94 -6.38
C LEU A 4 -0.83 -21.45 -6.75
N ALA A 5 -1.26 -20.53 -5.87
CA ALA A 5 -1.00 -19.09 -6.03
C ALA A 5 0.51 -18.78 -6.02
N LEU A 6 1.28 -19.41 -5.12
CA LEU A 6 2.74 -19.25 -5.04
C LEU A 6 3.49 -19.79 -6.27
N ARG A 7 3.01 -20.86 -6.92
CA ARG A 7 3.62 -21.39 -8.15
C ARG A 7 3.31 -20.56 -9.40
N SER A 8 2.18 -19.83 -9.41
CA SER A 8 1.77 -18.92 -10.50
C SER A 8 2.75 -17.73 -10.66
N ILE A 9 3.21 -17.17 -9.54
CA ILE A 9 4.13 -16.02 -9.49
C ILE A 9 5.43 -16.29 -10.29
N ARG A 10 5.90 -17.53 -10.31
CA ARG A 10 7.19 -17.88 -10.92
C ARG A 10 7.17 -17.96 -12.45
N ARG A 11 6.00 -18.03 -13.09
CA ARG A 11 5.90 -18.19 -14.56
C ARG A 11 5.62 -16.89 -15.34
N ARG A 12 5.14 -15.80 -14.70
CA ARG A 12 4.91 -14.49 -15.37
C ARG A 12 5.10 -13.28 -14.43
N PRO A 13 6.35 -12.86 -14.14
CA PRO A 13 6.65 -11.82 -13.14
C PRO A 13 6.14 -10.42 -13.49
N GLY A 14 6.07 -10.06 -14.78
CA GLY A 14 5.77 -8.68 -15.21
C GLY A 14 4.37 -8.17 -14.83
N ARG A 15 3.36 -9.04 -14.75
CA ARG A 15 1.97 -8.64 -14.43
C ARG A 15 1.73 -8.48 -12.94
N PHE A 16 2.41 -9.30 -12.13
CA PHE A 16 2.39 -9.19 -10.69
C PHE A 16 3.19 -7.99 -10.20
N LEU A 17 4.24 -7.60 -10.94
CA LEU A 17 5.08 -6.47 -10.61
C LEU A 17 4.28 -5.15 -10.58
N ALA A 18 3.35 -4.92 -11.50
CA ALA A 18 2.56 -3.68 -11.50
C ALA A 18 1.67 -3.55 -10.25
N THR A 19 0.95 -4.61 -9.89
CA THR A 19 0.11 -4.63 -8.67
C THR A 19 0.98 -4.59 -7.41
N LEU A 20 2.11 -5.31 -7.41
CA LEU A 20 3.07 -5.30 -6.31
C LEU A 20 3.65 -3.91 -6.08
N LEU A 21 4.12 -3.23 -7.13
CA LEU A 21 4.67 -1.89 -7.07
C LEU A 21 3.61 -0.88 -6.61
N SER A 22 2.40 -0.95 -7.16
CA SER A 22 1.30 -0.08 -6.74
C SER A 22 0.96 -0.27 -5.25
N ALA A 23 0.87 -1.52 -4.79
CA ALA A 23 0.62 -1.83 -3.38
C ALA A 23 1.80 -1.43 -2.48
N PHE A 24 3.04 -1.69 -2.89
CA PHE A 24 4.26 -1.36 -2.15
C PHE A 24 4.41 0.16 -1.99
N LEU A 25 4.34 0.91 -3.09
CA LEU A 25 4.46 2.37 -3.04
C LEU A 25 3.30 3.00 -2.28
N GLY A 26 2.07 2.52 -2.52
CA GLY A 26 0.89 3.02 -1.83
C GLY A 26 0.95 2.77 -0.32
N ALA A 27 1.25 1.53 0.09
CA ALA A 27 1.43 1.20 1.51
C ALA A 27 2.59 1.96 2.13
N GLY A 28 3.71 2.12 1.42
CA GLY A 28 4.88 2.84 1.90
C GLY A 28 4.59 4.32 2.18
N ILE A 29 3.91 5.00 1.25
CA ILE A 29 3.46 6.39 1.42
C ILE A 29 2.49 6.48 2.59
N ILE A 30 1.46 5.63 2.63
CA ILE A 30 0.45 5.68 3.69
C ILE A 30 1.10 5.44 5.06
N MET A 31 1.92 4.40 5.22
CA MET A 31 2.62 4.10 6.48
C MET A 31 3.55 5.23 6.92
N THR A 32 4.30 5.81 5.98
CA THR A 32 5.20 6.95 6.26
C THR A 32 4.42 8.11 6.88
N PHE A 33 3.31 8.51 6.27
CA PHE A 33 2.49 9.60 6.77
C PHE A 33 1.67 9.21 8.01
N ASN A 34 1.22 7.95 8.12
CA ASN A 34 0.51 7.48 9.30
C ASN A 34 1.41 7.51 10.55
N SER A 35 2.71 7.22 10.41
CA SER A 35 3.67 7.34 11.51
C SER A 35 3.81 8.78 12.06
N MET A 36 3.47 9.81 11.26
CA MET A 36 3.39 11.19 11.76
C MET A 36 2.17 11.39 12.67
N HIS A 37 1.08 10.65 12.44
CA HIS A 37 -0.07 10.63 13.34
C HIS A 37 0.30 9.99 14.69
N ASP A 38 1.06 8.90 14.65
CA ASP A 38 1.56 8.24 15.86
C ASP A 38 2.51 9.18 16.64
N THR A 39 3.40 9.88 15.92
CA THR A 39 4.32 10.87 16.51
C THR A 39 3.55 12.07 17.10
N ALA A 40 2.51 12.57 16.42
CA ALA A 40 1.67 13.66 16.93
C ALA A 40 0.95 13.30 18.24
N GLY A 41 0.60 12.02 18.43
CA GLY A 41 -0.10 11.53 19.62
C GLY A 41 0.79 11.31 20.84
N GLN A 42 2.11 11.51 20.75
CA GLN A 42 3.03 11.27 21.85
C GLN A 42 2.92 12.32 22.96
N ALA A 43 3.07 11.86 24.21
CA ALA A 43 3.09 12.73 25.38
C ALA A 43 4.35 13.62 25.37
N GLY A 44 4.16 14.93 25.49
CA GLY A 44 5.26 15.92 25.52
C GLY A 44 5.52 16.63 24.19
N VAL A 45 4.77 16.29 23.13
CA VAL A 45 4.77 17.05 21.86
C VAL A 45 4.00 18.35 22.04
N ASP A 46 4.58 19.46 21.59
CA ASP A 46 3.91 20.76 21.67
C ASP A 46 2.68 20.83 20.75
N PRO A 47 1.65 21.64 21.09
CA PRO A 47 0.39 21.67 20.34
C PRO A 47 0.56 22.01 18.85
N VAL A 48 1.54 22.84 18.51
CA VAL A 48 1.80 23.28 17.13
C VAL A 48 2.40 22.16 16.30
N SER A 49 3.40 21.45 16.85
CA SER A 49 3.98 20.26 16.23
C SER A 49 2.94 19.15 16.05
N SER A 50 2.11 18.91 17.07
CA SER A 50 1.03 17.92 17.02
C SER A 50 0.00 18.26 15.93
N GLU A 51 -0.42 19.52 15.82
CA GLU A 51 -1.37 19.96 14.79
C GLU A 51 -0.78 19.81 13.38
N THR A 52 0.48 20.17 13.22
CA THR A 52 1.19 20.10 11.93
C THR A 52 1.35 18.66 11.46
N LEU A 53 1.88 17.78 12.31
CA LEU A 53 2.04 16.35 12.02
C LEU A 53 0.68 15.66 11.83
N GLY A 54 -0.30 15.99 12.68
CA GLY A 54 -1.66 15.48 12.58
C GLY A 54 -2.34 15.86 11.27
N THR A 55 -2.16 17.10 10.81
CA THR A 55 -2.73 17.60 9.54
C THR A 55 -2.05 16.92 8.35
N ALA A 56 -0.71 16.84 8.34
CA ALA A 56 0.03 16.17 7.28
C ALA A 56 -0.37 14.68 7.17
N ALA A 57 -0.49 14.00 8.30
CA ALA A 57 -0.95 12.61 8.36
C ALA A 57 -2.41 12.45 7.95
N GLY A 58 -3.30 13.35 8.39
CA GLY A 58 -4.72 13.29 8.08
C GLY A 58 -5.00 13.48 6.59
N VAL A 59 -4.35 14.46 5.97
CA VAL A 59 -4.52 14.73 4.53
C VAL A 59 -3.96 13.57 3.71
N VAL A 60 -2.70 13.17 3.93
CA VAL A 60 -2.06 12.16 3.07
C VAL A 60 -2.48 10.75 3.45
N GLY A 61 -2.61 10.44 4.73
CA GLY A 61 -3.12 9.15 5.20
C GLY A 61 -4.58 8.94 4.81
N GLY A 62 -5.44 9.94 5.01
CA GLY A 62 -6.87 9.87 4.68
C GLY A 62 -7.12 9.84 3.17
N TYR A 63 -6.83 10.94 2.48
CA TYR A 63 -7.09 11.04 1.03
C TYR A 63 -6.18 10.11 0.21
N GLY A 64 -4.92 9.93 0.64
CA GLY A 64 -3.98 9.04 -0.04
C GLY A 64 -4.42 7.58 0.00
N THR A 65 -5.08 7.13 1.07
CA THR A 65 -5.65 5.77 1.11
C THR A 65 -6.68 5.55 0.00
N LEU A 66 -7.55 6.54 -0.24
CA LEU A 66 -8.53 6.48 -1.33
C LEU A 66 -7.84 6.47 -2.70
N LEU A 67 -6.83 7.34 -2.90
CA LEU A 67 -6.07 7.40 -4.15
C LEU A 67 -5.35 6.07 -4.44
N VAL A 68 -4.70 5.49 -3.44
CA VAL A 68 -4.02 4.19 -3.55
C VAL A 68 -5.03 3.09 -3.86
N PHE A 69 -6.19 3.09 -3.20
CA PHE A 69 -7.26 2.14 -3.48
C PHE A 69 -7.69 2.20 -4.96
N PHE A 70 -7.94 3.39 -5.50
CA PHE A 70 -8.30 3.55 -6.91
C PHE A 70 -7.16 3.16 -7.85
N ALA A 71 -5.91 3.47 -7.52
CA ALA A 71 -4.75 3.08 -8.33
C ALA A 71 -4.61 1.55 -8.41
N VAL A 72 -4.77 0.85 -7.28
CA VAL A 72 -4.73 -0.62 -7.22
C VAL A 72 -5.91 -1.21 -7.99
N ALA A 73 -7.13 -0.69 -7.82
CA ALA A 73 -8.32 -1.16 -8.52
C ALA A 73 -8.21 -0.99 -10.05
N SER A 74 -7.67 0.15 -10.50
CA SER A 74 -7.39 0.42 -11.92
C SER A 74 -6.37 -0.59 -12.46
N THR A 75 -5.27 -0.80 -11.74
CA THR A 75 -4.24 -1.77 -12.12
C THR A 75 -4.79 -3.21 -12.21
N LEU A 76 -5.60 -3.61 -11.24
CA LEU A 76 -6.27 -4.92 -11.24
C LEU A 76 -7.21 -5.06 -12.43
N THR A 77 -7.94 -4.00 -12.78
CA THR A 77 -8.84 -3.99 -13.93
C THR A 77 -8.08 -4.22 -15.24
N VAL A 78 -6.95 -3.54 -15.43
CA VAL A 78 -6.07 -3.76 -16.58
C VAL A 78 -5.53 -5.20 -16.59
N ASN A 79 -5.08 -5.70 -15.44
CA ASN A 79 -4.57 -7.06 -15.31
C ASN A 79 -5.62 -8.13 -15.65
N VAL A 80 -6.88 -7.94 -15.23
CA VAL A 80 -7.99 -8.85 -15.57
C VAL A 80 -8.29 -8.79 -17.06
N ARG A 81 -8.35 -7.60 -17.65
CA ARG A 81 -8.60 -7.41 -19.10
C ARG A 81 -7.54 -8.09 -19.96
N GLN A 82 -6.28 -8.08 -19.53
CA GLN A 82 -5.18 -8.77 -20.22
C GLN A 82 -5.23 -10.31 -20.09
N ARG A 83 -6.06 -10.86 -19.19
CA ARG A 83 -6.21 -12.30 -18.95
C ARG A 83 -7.57 -12.85 -19.38
N THR A 84 -8.41 -12.07 -20.05
CA THR A 84 -9.76 -12.48 -20.45
C THR A 84 -9.77 -13.80 -21.23
N ALA A 85 -8.84 -13.99 -22.18
CA ALA A 85 -8.75 -15.25 -22.94
C ALA A 85 -8.42 -16.47 -22.06
N GLU A 86 -7.55 -16.32 -21.06
CA GLU A 86 -7.23 -17.39 -20.11
C GLU A 86 -8.44 -17.71 -19.21
N LEU A 87 -9.19 -16.68 -18.81
CA LEU A 87 -10.41 -16.82 -18.03
C LEU A 87 -11.55 -17.46 -18.82
N GLU A 88 -11.65 -17.17 -20.12
CA GLU A 88 -12.61 -17.82 -21.03
C GLU A 88 -12.32 -19.30 -21.21
N LEU A 89 -11.05 -19.71 -21.35
CA LEU A 89 -10.67 -21.12 -21.38
C LEU A 89 -11.07 -21.85 -20.10
N LEU A 90 -10.90 -21.22 -18.93
CA LEU A 90 -11.37 -21.77 -17.65
C LEU A 90 -12.90 -21.86 -17.58
N ARG A 91 -13.62 -20.94 -18.19
CA ARG A 91 -15.10 -21.02 -18.28
C ARG A 91 -15.55 -22.15 -19.19
N CYS A 92 -14.85 -22.38 -20.31
CA CYS A 92 -15.14 -23.51 -21.19
C CYS A 92 -14.91 -24.87 -20.53
N SER A 93 -14.02 -24.95 -19.53
CA SER A 93 -13.82 -26.16 -18.71
C SER A 93 -14.77 -26.25 -17.50
N GLY A 94 -15.75 -25.36 -17.40
CA GLY A 94 -16.81 -25.40 -16.38
C GLY A 94 -16.58 -24.55 -15.14
N ALA A 95 -15.56 -23.68 -15.11
CA ALA A 95 -15.36 -22.77 -13.98
C ALA A 95 -16.49 -21.73 -13.89
N THR A 96 -17.02 -21.53 -12.69
CA THR A 96 -18.07 -20.53 -12.43
C THR A 96 -17.49 -19.12 -12.28
N PRO A 97 -18.26 -18.05 -12.59
CA PRO A 97 -17.81 -16.66 -12.41
C PRO A 97 -17.39 -16.33 -10.98
N ALA A 98 -18.06 -16.93 -9.99
CA ALA A 98 -17.73 -16.76 -8.57
C ALA A 98 -16.37 -17.39 -8.21
N GLN A 99 -16.02 -18.55 -8.78
CA GLN A 99 -14.70 -19.18 -8.59
C GLN A 99 -13.58 -18.33 -9.19
N ILE A 100 -13.80 -17.77 -10.37
CA ILE A 100 -12.85 -16.88 -11.03
C ILE A 100 -12.63 -15.61 -10.20
N LYS A 101 -13.71 -14.96 -9.74
CA LYS A 101 -13.61 -13.76 -8.91
C LYS A 101 -12.84 -14.02 -7.61
N ARG A 102 -13.13 -15.12 -6.91
CA ARG A 102 -12.43 -15.50 -5.67
C ARG A 102 -10.94 -15.77 -5.90
N MET A 103 -10.59 -16.44 -6.99
CA MET A 103 -9.20 -16.70 -7.35
C MET A 103 -8.43 -15.40 -7.62
N VAL A 104 -8.98 -14.49 -8.43
CA VAL A 104 -8.35 -13.20 -8.75
C VAL A 104 -8.19 -12.33 -7.50
N VAL A 105 -9.21 -12.27 -6.66
CA VAL A 105 -9.12 -11.54 -5.37
C VAL A 105 -8.07 -12.18 -4.47
N GLY A 106 -7.99 -13.51 -4.41
CA GLY A 106 -6.96 -14.21 -3.64
C GLY A 106 -5.53 -13.90 -4.13
N GLU A 107 -5.31 -13.85 -5.45
CA GLU A 107 -4.03 -13.42 -6.02
C GLU A 107 -3.72 -11.95 -5.65
N ALA A 108 -4.69 -11.05 -5.81
CA ALA A 108 -4.53 -9.63 -5.51
C ALA A 108 -4.19 -9.39 -4.02
N VAL A 109 -4.91 -10.06 -3.11
CA VAL A 109 -4.67 -9.95 -1.66
C VAL A 109 -3.29 -10.49 -1.30
N ALA A 110 -2.89 -11.64 -1.83
CA ALA A 110 -1.56 -12.19 -1.56
C ALA A 110 -0.45 -11.23 -2.00
N VAL A 111 -0.58 -10.61 -3.18
CA VAL A 111 0.40 -9.66 -3.71
C VAL A 111 0.39 -8.36 -2.92
N ALA A 112 -0.78 -7.86 -2.54
CA ALA A 112 -0.91 -6.65 -1.74
C ALA A 112 -0.29 -6.84 -0.34
N LEU A 113 -0.49 -8.00 0.29
CA LEU A 113 0.14 -8.32 1.57
C LEU A 113 1.66 -8.37 1.47
N VAL A 114 2.20 -8.99 0.41
CA VAL A 114 3.65 -9.00 0.17
C VAL A 114 4.17 -7.58 -0.07
N GLY A 115 3.49 -6.79 -0.90
CA GLY A 115 3.87 -5.40 -1.17
C GLY A 115 3.85 -4.54 0.10
N ALA A 116 2.80 -4.66 0.91
CA ALA A 116 2.68 -3.95 2.19
C ALA A 116 3.75 -4.38 3.19
N ALA A 117 4.03 -5.68 3.31
CA ALA A 117 5.08 -6.18 4.19
C ALA A 117 6.47 -5.67 3.77
N LEU A 118 6.74 -5.66 2.46
CA LEU A 118 7.99 -5.10 1.92
C LEU A 118 8.10 -3.59 2.14
N ALA A 119 6.97 -2.87 2.19
CA ALA A 119 6.93 -1.43 2.36
C ALA A 119 7.31 -0.97 3.78
N ILE A 120 7.21 -1.84 4.80
CA ILE A 120 7.45 -1.47 6.21
C ILE A 120 8.84 -0.85 6.41
N GLY A 121 9.91 -1.53 5.95
CA GLY A 121 11.28 -1.04 6.14
C GLY A 121 11.52 0.34 5.51
N PRO A 122 11.23 0.51 4.19
CA PRO A 122 11.30 1.81 3.53
C PRO A 122 10.39 2.86 4.16
N ALA A 123 9.20 2.50 4.63
CA ALA A 123 8.27 3.43 5.27
C ALA A 123 8.78 3.94 6.61
N MET A 124 9.42 3.08 7.42
CA MET A 124 10.05 3.53 8.67
C MET A 124 11.20 4.51 8.41
N LEU A 125 12.03 4.22 7.42
CA LEU A 125 13.10 5.16 7.01
C LEU A 125 12.51 6.46 6.45
N GLY A 126 11.45 6.35 5.65
CA GLY A 126 10.70 7.48 5.10
C GLY A 126 10.07 8.35 6.18
N GLY A 127 9.50 7.75 7.22
CA GLY A 127 8.89 8.46 8.35
C GLY A 127 9.93 9.24 9.15
N ARG A 128 11.08 8.62 9.45
CA ARG A 128 12.20 9.32 10.11
C ARG A 128 12.73 10.48 9.28
N ALA A 129 12.92 10.26 7.98
CA ALA A 129 13.36 11.30 7.07
C ALA A 129 12.33 12.44 6.97
N LEU A 130 11.04 12.11 6.90
CA LEU A 130 9.95 13.08 6.82
C LEU A 130 9.86 13.93 8.09
N LEU A 131 9.99 13.33 9.27
CA LEU A 131 10.06 14.08 10.52
C LEU A 131 11.27 15.03 10.54
N GLY A 132 12.44 14.56 10.09
CA GLY A 132 13.63 15.39 9.95
C GLY A 132 13.40 16.61 9.05
N LEU A 133 12.68 16.45 7.92
CA LEU A 133 12.31 17.56 7.05
C LEU A 133 11.37 18.56 7.72
N PHE A 134 10.42 18.10 8.55
CA PHE A 134 9.57 18.99 9.34
C PHE A 134 10.35 19.75 10.42
N GLN A 135 11.39 19.14 10.99
CA GLN A 135 12.27 19.79 11.97
C GLN A 135 13.22 20.79 11.31
N ASP A 136 13.79 20.45 10.15
CA ASP A 136 14.71 21.32 9.40
C ASP A 136 14.00 22.55 8.83
N SER A 137 12.72 22.42 8.47
CA SER A 137 11.88 23.53 8.03
C SER A 137 11.37 24.41 9.18
N GLY A 138 11.64 24.05 10.43
CA GLY A 138 11.16 24.76 11.63
C GLY A 138 9.66 24.62 11.88
N GLN A 139 8.99 23.67 11.20
CA GLN A 139 7.57 23.38 11.36
C GLN A 139 7.28 22.51 12.60
N VAL A 140 8.25 21.73 13.04
CA VAL A 140 8.17 20.84 14.22
C VAL A 140 9.38 21.05 15.12
N ALA A 141 9.20 20.99 16.44
CA ALA A 141 10.30 21.14 17.39
C ALA A 141 11.31 19.99 17.28
N ARG A 142 12.61 20.30 17.41
CA ARG A 142 13.71 19.30 17.39
C ARG A 142 13.69 18.33 18.59
N SER A 143 12.88 18.61 19.60
CA SER A 143 12.70 17.75 20.78
C SER A 143 11.69 16.62 20.56
N VAL A 144 11.01 16.57 19.41
CA VAL A 144 10.05 15.52 19.08
C VAL A 144 10.79 14.31 18.52
N ASP A 145 10.71 13.18 19.20
CA ASP A 145 11.31 11.93 18.77
C ASP A 145 10.38 11.12 17.85
N TYR A 146 10.96 10.36 16.93
CA TYR A 146 10.21 9.50 16.01
C TYR A 146 9.69 8.24 16.74
N SER A 147 8.41 7.92 16.53
CA SER A 147 7.73 6.72 17.07
C SER A 147 8.00 5.43 16.30
#